data_AF-A0A6J4U710-F1
#
_entry.id   AF-A0A6J4U710-F1
#
_cell.length_a   1.000
_cell.length_b   1.000
_cell.length_c   1.000
_cell.angle_alpha   90.00
_cell.angle_beta   90.00
_cell.angle_gamma   90.00
#
_symmetry.space_group_name_H-M   'P 1'
#
loop_
_entity.id
_entity.type
_entity.pdbx_description
1 polymer ?
#
loop_
_entity_poly.entity_id
_entity_poly.type
_entity_poly.pdbx_seq_one_letter_code
_entity_poly.pdbx_strand_id
1 'polypeptide(L)' 'MRYQVRYLADGDEETARIEAANAPEAAETVEAEHEDDKGHFELLAVQPEADAQATNR' A
#
# COMPACT_ATOMS: atom_id res chain seq x y z
N MET A 1 -2.60 -5.52 -9.87
CA MET A 1 -1.74 -6.05 -8.79
C MET A 1 -2.08 -5.34 -7.49
N ARG A 2 -1.95 -6.02 -6.33
CA ARG A 2 -2.27 -5.41 -5.03
C ARG A 2 -1.01 -5.06 -4.27
N TYR A 3 -0.92 -3.83 -3.78
CA TYR A 3 0.22 -3.30 -3.04
C TYR A 3 -0.19 -3.07 -1.60
N GLN A 4 0.66 -3.48 -0.66
CA GLN A 4 0.51 -3.10 0.74
C GLN A 4 1.46 -1.96 1.04
N VAL A 5 0.91 -0.89 1.60
CA VAL A 5 1.64 0.32 1.94
C VAL A 5 1.47 0.60 3.41
N ARG A 6 2.54 1.02 4.05
CA ARG A 6 2.53 1.49 5.42
C ARG A 6 2.66 3.00 5.41
N TYR A 7 1.73 3.67 6.09
CA TYR A 7 1.75 5.09 6.34
C TYR A 7 2.12 5.36 7.79
N LEU A 8 3.03 6.30 8.01
CA LEU A 8 3.48 6.76 9.32
C LEU A 8 3.24 8.27 9.43
N ALA A 9 2.20 8.69 10.13
CA ALA A 9 1.90 10.12 10.38
C ALA A 9 1.72 10.41 11.85
N ASP A 10 2.33 11.50 12.32
CA ASP A 10 2.20 12.01 13.69
C ASP A 10 2.41 10.98 14.83
N GLY A 11 3.08 9.85 14.55
CA GLY A 11 3.31 8.76 15.49
C GLY A 11 2.31 7.60 15.41
N ASP A 12 1.31 7.70 14.54
CA ASP A 12 0.39 6.62 14.19
C ASP A 12 0.89 5.85 12.96
N GLU A 13 0.89 4.51 13.07
CA GLU A 13 1.17 3.59 11.97
C GLU A 13 -0.15 3.03 11.43
N GLU A 14 -0.41 3.26 10.15
CA GLU A 14 -1.53 2.67 9.44
C GLU A 14 -1.03 1.84 8.25
N THR A 15 -1.70 0.73 7.95
CA THR A 15 -1.43 -0.06 6.73
C THR A 15 -2.62 -0.07 5.80
N ALA A 16 -2.42 0.37 4.56
CA ALA A 16 -3.43 0.40 3.51
C ALA A 16 -3.13 -0.64 2.42
N ARG A 17 -4.17 -1.01 1.66
CA ARG A 17 -4.07 -1.89 0.49
C ARG A 17 -4.56 -1.15 -0.74
N ILE A 18 -3.73 -1.09 -1.77
CA ILE A 18 -3.97 -0.28 -2.96
C ILE A 18 -3.88 -1.18 -4.19
N GLU A 19 -4.80 -1.00 -5.12
CA GLU A 19 -4.82 -1.72 -6.38
C GLU A 19 -4.24 -0.82 -7.47
N ALA A 20 -3.12 -1.26 -8.06
CA ALA A 20 -2.44 -0.53 -9.11
C ALA A 20 -1.86 -1.51 -10.15
N ALA A 21 -1.55 -1.00 -11.34
CA ALA A 21 -0.92 -1.78 -12.39
C ALA A 21 0.55 -2.10 -12.06
N ASN A 22 1.25 -1.17 -11.39
CA ASN A 22 2.69 -1.25 -11.12
C ASN A 22 3.05 -0.52 -9.80
N ALA A 23 4.27 -0.75 -9.29
CA ALA A 23 4.76 -0.14 -8.05
C ALA A 23 4.82 1.40 -8.07
N PRO A 24 5.31 2.07 -9.14
CA PRO A 24 5.29 3.53 -9.18
C PRO A 24 3.86 4.11 -9.18
N GLU A 25 2.91 3.53 -9.90
CA GLU A 25 1.50 3.95 -9.89
C GLU A 25 0.86 3.76 -8.50
N ALA A 26 1.24 2.68 -7.80
CA ALA A 26 0.83 2.48 -6.41
C ALA A 26 1.36 3.59 -5.50
N ALA A 27 2.63 3.98 -5.64
CA ALA A 27 3.23 5.06 -4.86
C ALA A 27 2.54 6.40 -5.16
N GLU A 28 2.31 6.73 -6.43
CA GLU A 28 1.60 7.96 -6.83
C GLU A 28 0.18 8.02 -6.27
N THR A 29 -0.52 6.88 -6.23
CA THR A 29 -1.87 6.80 -5.65
C THR A 29 -1.84 7.09 -4.15
N VAL A 30 -0.88 6.50 -3.42
CA VAL A 30 -0.70 6.77 -1.98
C VAL A 30 -0.37 8.24 -1.73
N GLU A 31 0.61 8.76 -2.47
CA GLU A 31 1.06 10.14 -2.33
C GLU A 31 -0.07 11.11 -2.63
N ALA A 32 -0.95 10.82 -3.59
CA ALA A 32 -2.11 11.64 -3.89
C ALA A 32 -3.20 11.56 -2.81
N GLU A 33 -3.48 10.37 -2.24
CA GLU A 33 -4.50 10.23 -1.19
C GLU A 33 -4.10 10.89 0.14
N HIS A 34 -2.80 11.11 0.33
CA HIS A 34 -2.24 11.68 1.56
C HIS A 34 -1.31 12.88 1.29
N GLU A 35 -1.52 13.62 0.19
CA GLU A 35 -0.67 14.75 -0.25
C GLU A 35 -0.58 15.87 0.81
N ASP A 36 -1.66 16.07 1.58
CA ASP A 36 -1.76 17.08 2.63
C ASP A 36 -1.10 16.66 3.96
N ASP A 37 -0.64 15.41 4.04
CA ASP A 37 -0.43 14.69 5.28
C ASP A 37 1.09 14.48 5.44
N LYS A 38 1.69 15.04 6.50
CA LYS A 38 3.17 15.12 6.66
C LYS A 38 3.85 13.78 6.99
N GLY A 39 3.14 12.67 6.81
CA GLY A 39 3.66 11.35 7.12
C GLY A 39 4.66 10.83 6.09
N HIS A 40 5.27 9.70 6.43
CA HIS A 40 6.16 8.94 5.56
C HIS A 40 5.45 7.69 5.05
N PHE A 41 5.60 7.36 3.77
CA PHE A 41 5.06 6.14 3.17
C PHE A 41 6.16 5.15 2.85
N GLU A 42 5.94 3.89 3.19
CA GLU A 42 6.79 2.78 2.80
C GLU A 42 5.97 1.70 2.09
N LEU A 43 6.36 1.37 0.87
CA LEU A 43 5.74 0.31 0.09
C LEU A 43 6.31 -1.05 0.55
N LEU A 44 5.56 -1.79 1.36
CA LEU A 44 6.04 -2.98 2.08
C LEU A 44 6.18 -4.21 1.18
N ALA A 45 5.16 -4.48 0.37
CA ALA A 45 5.14 -5.66 -0.49
C ALA A 45 4.11 -5.54 -1.62
N VAL A 46 4.50 -6.01 -2.80
CA VAL A 46 3.57 -6.30 -3.89
C VAL A 46 3.03 -7.70 -3.62
N GLN A 47 1.74 -7.84 -3.35
CA GLN A 47 1.11 -9.14 -3.47
C GLN A 47 0.84 -9.36 -4.97
N PRO A 48 1.58 -10.25 -5.65
CA PRO A 48 1.14 -10.71 -6.95
C PRO A 48 -0.29 -11.23 -6.79
N GLU A 49 -1.13 -11.08 -7.81
CA GLU A 49 -2.46 -11.73 -7.86
C GLU A 49 -2.34 -13.26 -8.00
N ALA A 50 -1.31 -13.86 -7.38
CA ALA A 50 -1.12 -15.28 -7.29
C ALA A 50 -2.09 -15.81 -6.22
N ASP A 51 -3.26 -16.17 -6.73
CA ASP A 51 -4.29 -16.97 -6.10
C ASP A 51 -5.03 -16.33 -4.92
N ALA A 52 -6.34 -16.52 -4.99
CA ALA A 52 -7.28 -16.48 -3.89
C ALA A 52 -6.69 -17.09 -2.61
N GLN A 53 -7.33 -16.81 -1.47
CA GLN A 53 -7.22 -17.67 -0.30
C GLN A 53 -7.68 -19.10 -0.65
N ALA A 54 -6.87 -19.86 -1.37
CA ALA A 54 -6.83 -21.30 -1.30
C ALA A 54 -6.23 -21.63 0.06
N THR A 55 -7.12 -21.96 1.01
CA THR A 55 -6.82 -22.81 2.16
C THR A 55 -5.75 -22.28 3.12
N ASN A 56 -6.17 -21.46 4.09
CA ASN A 56 -5.60 -21.56 5.43
C ASN A 56 -5.99 -22.94 5.97
N ARG A 57 -5.00 -23.82 6.08
CA ARG A 57 -5.13 -25.15 6.69
C ARG A 57 -4.76 -25.08 8.16
#